data_AF-A0A933U5L5-F1
#
_entry.id   AF-A0A933U5L5-F1
#
_cell.length_a   1.000
_cell.length_b   1.000
_cell.length_c   1.000
_cell.angle_alpha   90.00
_cell.angle_beta   90.00
_cell.angle_gamma   90.00
#
_symmetry.space_group_name_H-M   'P 1'
#
loop_
_entity.id
_entity.type
_entity.pdbx_description
1 polymer ?
#
loop_
_entity_poly.entity_id
_entity_poly.type
_entity_poly.pdbx_seq_one_letter_code
_entity_poly.pdbx_strand_id
1 'polypeptide(L)'
;MLHLAQRLDELRAHAAIARVGADSRGVHRARATAGRIAAWLDLGGWSVLADDVRWLRRGLARARDLDVIVESAELAPDARAWFARERAAEQARVVVLLDDERFAALLAALAELPEPRGKHVRRALERMQRRSLRAGDALERAVEPLDAAHRLRRRLRRLRHALEWLELPAPVLRAAQTELGELHDRAALLGALERSPFERATRAGRDARANELEGRLASFRLRWPALRGELRRD
;
A
#
# COMPACT_ATOMS: atom_id res chain seq x y z
N MET A 1 -19.41 -6.59 -11.48
CA MET A 1 -18.65 -7.04 -10.29
C MET A 1 -17.41 -7.71 -10.82
N LEU A 2 -16.22 -7.23 -10.46
CA LEU A 2 -14.97 -7.87 -10.89
C LEU A 2 -14.93 -9.33 -10.44
N HIS A 3 -14.33 -10.22 -11.23
CA HIS A 3 -14.22 -11.65 -10.92
C HIS A 3 -12.88 -11.98 -10.25
N LEU A 4 -12.90 -12.86 -9.24
CA LEU A 4 -11.69 -13.29 -8.55
C LEU A 4 -10.68 -13.94 -9.51
N ALA A 5 -11.15 -14.81 -10.40
CA ALA A 5 -10.32 -15.51 -11.39
C ALA A 5 -9.43 -14.54 -12.19
N GLN A 6 -10.02 -13.45 -12.71
CA GLN A 6 -9.28 -12.41 -13.42
C GLN A 6 -8.18 -11.77 -12.57
N ARG A 7 -8.45 -11.50 -11.27
CA ARG A 7 -7.43 -10.95 -10.37
C ARG A 7 -6.33 -11.95 -10.01
N LEU A 8 -6.63 -13.25 -10.00
CA LEU A 8 -5.62 -14.29 -9.82
C LEU A 8 -4.72 -14.37 -11.05
N ASP A 9 -5.26 -14.26 -12.26
CA ASP A 9 -4.49 -14.23 -13.50
C ASP A 9 -3.61 -12.98 -13.59
N GLU A 10 -4.14 -11.82 -13.25
CA GLU A 10 -3.34 -10.60 -13.11
C GLU A 10 -2.21 -10.77 -12.10
N LEU A 11 -2.49 -11.39 -10.95
CA LEU A 11 -1.46 -11.64 -9.93
C LEU A 11 -0.36 -12.56 -10.46
N ARG A 12 -0.72 -13.63 -11.19
CA ARG A 12 0.25 -14.52 -11.86
C ARG A 12 1.11 -13.76 -12.87
N ALA A 13 0.49 -12.97 -13.73
CA ALA A 13 1.18 -12.18 -14.75
C ALA A 13 2.13 -11.16 -14.12
N HIS A 14 1.67 -10.43 -13.09
CA HIS A 14 2.51 -9.47 -12.38
C HIS A 14 3.62 -10.14 -11.57
N ALA A 15 3.38 -11.32 -11.00
CA ALA A 15 4.41 -12.12 -10.34
C ALA A 15 5.48 -12.56 -11.35
N ALA A 16 5.10 -13.00 -12.56
CA ALA A 16 6.06 -13.33 -13.61
C ALA A 16 6.97 -12.15 -13.98
N ILE A 17 6.39 -10.95 -14.14
CA ILE A 17 7.17 -9.71 -14.38
C ILE A 17 8.06 -9.40 -13.16
N ALA A 18 7.54 -9.53 -11.95
CA ALA A 18 8.28 -9.28 -10.72
C ALA A 18 9.46 -10.24 -10.53
N ARG A 19 9.37 -11.50 -10.99
CA ARG A 19 10.47 -12.46 -10.97
C ARG A 19 11.64 -12.02 -11.86
N VAL A 20 11.35 -11.53 -13.06
CA VAL A 20 12.38 -11.03 -13.99
C VAL A 20 13.13 -9.83 -13.40
N GLY A 21 12.42 -8.94 -12.69
CA GLY A 21 13.04 -7.83 -11.96
C GLY A 21 13.49 -6.64 -12.81
N ALA A 22 13.31 -6.69 -14.13
CA ALA A 22 13.66 -5.61 -15.04
C ALA A 22 12.70 -4.39 -14.96
N ASP A 23 11.49 -4.58 -14.42
CA ASP A 23 10.46 -3.55 -14.32
C ASP A 23 9.88 -3.49 -12.90
N SER A 24 10.08 -2.35 -12.21
CA SER A 24 9.56 -2.07 -10.87
C SER A 24 8.02 -2.17 -10.81
N ARG A 25 7.34 -2.01 -11.95
CA ARG A 25 5.89 -2.14 -12.05
C ARG A 25 5.42 -3.57 -11.74
N GLY A 26 6.24 -4.59 -11.94
CA GLY A 26 5.90 -5.98 -11.60
C GLY A 26 5.58 -6.14 -10.11
N VAL A 27 6.54 -5.75 -9.25
CA VAL A 27 6.39 -5.79 -7.79
C VAL A 27 5.24 -4.90 -7.33
N HIS A 28 5.17 -3.67 -7.86
CA HIS A 28 4.09 -2.74 -7.54
C HIS A 28 2.70 -3.33 -7.82
N ARG A 29 2.51 -3.85 -9.05
CA ARG A 29 1.22 -4.38 -9.50
C ARG A 29 0.86 -5.67 -8.76
N ALA A 30 1.81 -6.60 -8.56
CA ALA A 30 1.57 -7.81 -7.79
C ALA A 30 1.11 -7.49 -6.35
N ARG A 31 1.81 -6.57 -5.67
CA ARG A 31 1.42 -6.12 -4.32
C ARG A 31 0.08 -5.39 -4.30
N ALA A 32 -0.23 -4.62 -5.34
CA ALA A 32 -1.53 -3.97 -5.47
C ALA A 32 -2.67 -4.97 -5.68
N THR A 33 -2.50 -5.97 -6.53
CA THR A 33 -3.48 -7.03 -6.79
C THR A 33 -3.69 -7.91 -5.56
N ALA A 34 -2.62 -8.30 -4.86
CA ALA A 34 -2.74 -8.97 -3.55
C ALA A 34 -3.48 -8.09 -2.51
N GLY A 35 -3.31 -6.76 -2.57
CA GLY A 35 -4.07 -5.81 -1.76
C GLY A 35 -5.58 -5.81 -2.08
N ARG A 36 -5.96 -5.96 -3.35
CA ARG A 36 -7.36 -6.10 -3.79
C ARG A 36 -7.96 -7.42 -3.36
N ILE A 37 -7.22 -8.52 -3.48
CA ILE A 37 -7.63 -9.84 -2.99
C ILE A 37 -7.85 -9.79 -1.47
N ALA A 38 -6.97 -9.13 -0.71
CA ALA A 38 -7.17 -8.95 0.73
C ALA A 38 -8.44 -8.15 1.08
N ALA A 39 -8.90 -7.24 0.20
CA ALA A 39 -10.17 -6.55 0.39
C ALA A 39 -11.36 -7.46 0.04
N TRP A 40 -11.24 -8.27 -1.02
CA TRP A 40 -12.23 -9.28 -1.40
C TRP A 40 -12.45 -10.31 -0.29
N LEU A 41 -11.38 -10.80 0.34
CA LEU A 41 -11.47 -11.71 1.50
C LEU A 41 -12.27 -11.08 2.66
N ASP A 42 -12.03 -9.80 2.95
CA ASP A 42 -12.79 -9.09 3.98
C ASP A 42 -14.27 -8.92 3.61
N LEU A 43 -14.59 -8.70 2.32
CA LEU A 43 -15.97 -8.59 1.82
C LEU A 43 -16.72 -9.91 2.02
N GLY A 44 -16.06 -11.04 1.77
CA GLY A 44 -16.56 -12.38 2.07
C GLY A 44 -16.59 -12.71 3.56
N GLY A 45 -15.89 -11.94 4.40
CA GLY A 45 -15.75 -12.22 5.83
C GLY A 45 -14.81 -13.38 6.13
N TRP A 46 -13.94 -13.75 5.19
CA TRP A 46 -13.00 -14.85 5.33
C TRP A 46 -11.71 -14.40 5.99
N SER A 47 -11.35 -15.10 7.08
CA SER A 47 -10.02 -15.00 7.71
C SER A 47 -9.04 -16.02 7.13
N VAL A 48 -9.53 -17.09 6.51
CA VAL A 48 -8.70 -18.08 5.82
C VAL A 48 -7.92 -17.41 4.69
N LEU A 49 -6.65 -17.78 4.52
CA LEU A 49 -5.70 -17.19 3.57
C LEU A 49 -5.36 -15.70 3.77
N ALA A 50 -5.97 -15.01 4.75
CA ALA A 50 -5.67 -13.59 5.00
C ALA A 50 -4.22 -13.38 5.47
N ASP A 51 -3.65 -14.38 6.13
CA ASP A 51 -2.26 -14.37 6.59
C ASP A 51 -1.28 -14.69 5.46
N ASP A 52 -1.63 -15.58 4.54
CA ASP A 52 -0.86 -15.88 3.34
C ASP A 52 -0.82 -14.70 2.37
N VAL A 53 -1.96 -14.04 2.13
CA VAL A 53 -1.99 -12.79 1.35
C VAL A 53 -1.17 -11.70 2.05
N ARG A 54 -1.14 -11.68 3.39
CA ARG A 54 -0.29 -10.75 4.16
C ARG A 54 1.19 -11.10 4.03
N TRP A 55 1.55 -12.38 4.09
CA TRP A 55 2.89 -12.88 3.87
C TRP A 55 3.42 -12.42 2.51
N LEU A 56 2.68 -12.71 1.42
CA LEU A 56 3.04 -12.28 0.06
C LEU A 56 3.25 -10.76 -0.02
N ARG A 57 2.29 -9.99 0.51
CA ARG A 57 2.40 -8.52 0.49
C ARG A 57 3.59 -8.00 1.28
N ARG A 58 3.91 -8.61 2.42
CA ARG A 58 5.06 -8.23 3.26
C ARG A 58 6.38 -8.59 2.57
N GLY A 59 6.47 -9.76 1.96
CA GLY A 59 7.65 -10.17 1.19
C GLY A 59 7.94 -9.23 0.03
N LEU A 60 6.92 -8.70 -0.64
CA LEU A 60 7.07 -7.70 -1.72
C LEU A 60 7.27 -6.25 -1.22
N ALA A 61 7.20 -6.00 0.10
CA ALA A 61 7.17 -4.63 0.63
C ALA A 61 8.50 -3.90 0.41
N ARG A 62 9.61 -4.50 0.85
CA ARG A 62 10.93 -3.88 0.83
C ARG A 62 11.39 -3.60 -0.59
N ALA A 63 11.18 -4.52 -1.52
CA ALA A 63 11.48 -4.30 -2.93
C ALA A 63 10.73 -3.08 -3.48
N ARG A 64 9.43 -2.93 -3.17
CA ARG A 64 8.68 -1.75 -3.62
C ARG A 64 9.13 -0.46 -2.95
N ASP A 65 9.45 -0.49 -1.67
CA ASP A 65 9.92 0.70 -0.96
C ASP A 65 11.25 1.17 -1.55
N LEU A 66 12.16 0.24 -1.89
CA LEU A 66 13.40 0.53 -2.60
C LEU A 66 13.16 1.03 -4.03
N ASP A 67 12.20 0.48 -4.78
CA ASP A 67 11.82 1.00 -6.11
C ASP A 67 11.42 2.48 -6.02
N VAL A 68 10.58 2.85 -5.05
CA VAL A 68 10.16 4.25 -4.83
C VAL A 68 11.36 5.15 -4.53
N ILE A 69 12.26 4.70 -3.67
CA ILE A 69 13.46 5.46 -3.28
C ILE A 69 14.37 5.66 -4.50
N VAL A 70 14.66 4.60 -5.25
CA VAL A 70 15.54 4.63 -6.44
C VAL A 70 14.94 5.46 -7.57
N GLU A 71 13.61 5.50 -7.72
CA GLU A 71 12.89 6.30 -8.71
C GLU A 71 12.83 7.80 -8.34
N SER A 72 13.12 8.17 -7.09
CA SER A 72 13.05 9.56 -6.64
C SER A 72 14.05 10.45 -7.39
N ALA A 73 13.59 11.56 -7.96
CA ALA A 73 14.46 12.55 -8.62
C ALA A 73 15.38 13.27 -7.63
N GLU A 74 15.03 13.30 -6.35
CA GLU A 74 15.76 14.03 -5.31
C GLU A 74 17.01 13.29 -4.80
N LEU A 75 17.19 12.03 -5.20
CA LEU A 75 18.28 11.20 -4.71
C LEU A 75 19.57 11.47 -5.49
N ALA A 76 20.63 11.83 -4.75
CA ALA A 76 21.97 12.03 -5.30
C ALA A 76 22.49 10.75 -6.01
N PRO A 77 23.35 10.87 -7.04
CA PRO A 77 23.79 9.74 -7.85
C PRO A 77 24.37 8.57 -7.05
N ASP A 78 25.26 8.85 -6.08
CA ASP A 78 25.92 7.80 -5.30
C ASP A 78 24.95 7.08 -4.35
N ALA A 79 24.04 7.85 -3.73
CA ALA A 79 22.97 7.29 -2.91
C ALA A 79 22.03 6.42 -3.76
N ARG A 80 21.68 6.87 -4.97
CA ARG A 80 20.88 6.09 -5.93
C ARG A 80 21.57 4.78 -6.30
N ALA A 81 22.87 4.82 -6.61
CA ALA A 81 23.64 3.61 -6.92
C ALA A 81 23.66 2.63 -5.73
N TRP A 82 23.72 3.13 -4.50
CA TRP A 82 23.68 2.28 -3.31
C TRP A 82 22.32 1.64 -3.06
N PHE A 83 21.23 2.39 -3.13
CA PHE A 83 19.88 1.83 -3.03
C PHE A 83 19.55 0.88 -4.18
N ALA A 84 20.08 1.14 -5.38
CA ALA A 84 19.95 0.22 -6.52
C ALA A 84 20.64 -1.13 -6.23
N ARG A 85 21.80 -1.14 -5.56
CA ARG A 85 22.44 -2.39 -5.10
C ARG A 85 21.63 -3.11 -4.04
N GLU A 86 21.10 -2.38 -3.05
CA GLU A 86 20.16 -2.98 -2.07
C GLU A 86 18.93 -3.58 -2.76
N ARG A 87 18.38 -2.88 -3.77
CA ARG A 87 17.24 -3.34 -4.54
C ARG A 87 17.56 -4.59 -5.35
N ALA A 88 18.75 -4.67 -5.94
CA ALA A 88 19.22 -5.86 -6.63
C ALA A 88 19.36 -7.05 -5.67
N ALA A 89 19.88 -6.83 -4.46
CA ALA A 89 19.93 -7.88 -3.43
C ALA A 89 18.53 -8.33 -2.99
N GLU A 90 17.58 -7.40 -2.84
CA GLU A 90 16.19 -7.70 -2.49
C GLU A 90 15.45 -8.45 -3.61
N GLN A 91 15.88 -8.30 -4.88
CA GLN A 91 15.30 -9.04 -6.01
C GLN A 91 15.38 -10.55 -5.79
N ALA A 92 16.50 -11.05 -5.27
CA ALA A 92 16.67 -12.48 -4.99
C ALA A 92 15.61 -12.98 -4.00
N ARG A 93 15.27 -12.18 -2.98
CA ARG A 93 14.21 -12.52 -2.02
C ARG A 93 12.82 -12.51 -2.66
N VAL A 94 12.56 -11.58 -3.59
CA VAL A 94 11.32 -11.57 -4.38
C VAL A 94 11.19 -12.83 -5.23
N VAL A 95 12.27 -13.27 -5.87
CA VAL A 95 12.27 -14.51 -6.66
C VAL A 95 11.95 -15.71 -5.76
N VAL A 96 12.70 -15.89 -4.66
CA VAL A 96 12.46 -16.98 -3.70
C VAL A 96 11.02 -16.96 -3.17
N LEU A 97 10.49 -15.80 -2.81
CA LEU A 97 9.10 -15.64 -2.34
C LEU A 97 8.07 -16.12 -3.38
N LEU A 98 8.30 -15.83 -4.66
CA LEU A 98 7.37 -16.11 -5.74
C LEU A 98 7.52 -17.52 -6.31
N ASP A 99 8.66 -18.17 -6.10
CA ASP A 99 8.92 -19.56 -6.49
C ASP A 99 8.59 -20.56 -5.36
N ASP A 100 8.33 -20.06 -4.16
CA ASP A 100 7.86 -20.85 -3.02
C ASP A 100 6.52 -21.55 -3.34
N GLU A 101 6.43 -22.85 -3.01
CA GLU A 101 5.22 -23.66 -3.17
C GLU A 101 4.01 -23.03 -2.46
N ARG A 102 4.23 -22.30 -1.37
CA ARG A 102 3.20 -21.54 -0.66
C ARG A 102 2.51 -20.52 -1.55
N PHE A 103 3.21 -19.88 -2.48
CA PHE A 103 2.59 -18.94 -3.42
C PHE A 103 1.65 -19.66 -4.38
N ALA A 104 2.07 -20.79 -4.94
CA ALA A 104 1.23 -21.60 -5.82
C ALA A 104 -0.01 -22.14 -5.07
N ALA A 105 0.19 -22.69 -3.87
CA ALA A 105 -0.88 -23.19 -3.01
C ALA A 105 -1.87 -22.09 -2.61
N LEU A 106 -1.39 -20.88 -2.31
CA LEU A 106 -2.25 -19.72 -2.07
C LEU A 106 -3.17 -19.42 -3.27
N LEU A 107 -2.61 -19.39 -4.49
CA LEU A 107 -3.40 -19.10 -5.68
C LEU A 107 -4.45 -20.19 -5.96
N ALA A 108 -4.10 -21.45 -5.77
CA ALA A 108 -5.04 -22.57 -5.89
C ALA A 108 -6.16 -22.46 -4.85
N ALA A 109 -5.81 -22.27 -3.57
CA ALA A 109 -6.79 -22.16 -2.49
C ALA A 109 -7.71 -20.94 -2.64
N LEU A 110 -7.21 -19.81 -3.15
CA LEU A 110 -8.04 -18.65 -3.46
C LEU A 110 -9.07 -18.94 -4.56
N ALA A 111 -8.71 -19.72 -5.58
CA ALA A 111 -9.59 -20.03 -6.70
C ALA A 111 -10.83 -20.85 -6.28
N GLU A 112 -10.71 -21.63 -5.20
CA GLU A 112 -11.80 -22.46 -4.65
C GLU A 112 -12.78 -21.67 -3.75
N LEU A 113 -12.45 -20.42 -3.40
CA LEU A 113 -13.33 -19.63 -2.55
C LEU A 113 -14.58 -19.15 -3.32
N PRO A 114 -15.79 -19.24 -2.72
CA PRO A 114 -17.00 -18.78 -3.36
C PRO A 114 -17.01 -17.24 -3.49
N GLU A 115 -17.83 -16.69 -4.38
CA GLU A 115 -17.99 -15.23 -4.47
C GLU A 115 -18.70 -14.62 -3.24
N PRO A 116 -18.29 -13.44 -2.72
CA PRO A 116 -18.98 -12.76 -1.63
C PRO A 116 -20.40 -12.37 -2.02
N ARG A 117 -21.40 -12.68 -1.19
CA ARG A 117 -22.81 -12.39 -1.52
C ARG A 117 -23.62 -11.81 -0.36
N GLY A 118 -24.63 -11.03 -0.73
CA GLY A 118 -25.75 -10.63 0.13
C GLY A 118 -25.35 -9.74 1.32
N LYS A 119 -25.91 -10.06 2.49
CA LYS A 119 -25.78 -9.25 3.72
C LYS A 119 -24.33 -9.16 4.24
N HIS A 120 -23.47 -10.11 3.90
CA HIS A 120 -22.08 -10.14 4.35
C HIS A 120 -21.25 -9.00 3.74
N VAL A 121 -21.39 -8.78 2.44
CA VAL A 121 -20.71 -7.71 1.69
C VAL A 121 -21.03 -6.34 2.28
N ARG A 122 -22.32 -6.06 2.49
CA ARG A 122 -22.77 -4.77 3.08
C ARG A 122 -22.19 -4.56 4.48
N ARG A 123 -22.32 -5.56 5.37
CA ARG A 123 -21.76 -5.50 6.73
C ARG A 123 -20.25 -5.32 6.71
N ALA A 124 -19.54 -5.97 5.80
CA ALA A 124 -18.10 -5.81 5.64
C ALA A 124 -17.72 -4.39 5.21
N LEU A 125 -18.42 -3.84 4.23
CA LEU A 125 -18.20 -2.48 3.74
C LEU A 125 -18.42 -1.44 4.87
N GLU A 126 -19.54 -1.52 5.58
CA GLU A 126 -19.81 -0.65 6.74
C GLU A 126 -18.70 -0.75 7.80
N ARG A 127 -18.22 -1.97 8.11
CA ARG A 127 -17.10 -2.16 9.05
C ARG A 127 -15.83 -1.50 8.54
N MET A 128 -15.51 -1.60 7.25
CA MET A 128 -14.34 -0.96 6.64
C MET A 128 -14.45 0.58 6.70
N GLN A 129 -15.63 1.13 6.40
CA GLN A 129 -15.91 2.56 6.50
C GLN A 129 -15.74 3.04 7.95
N ARG A 130 -16.40 2.39 8.92
CA ARG A 130 -16.24 2.70 10.36
C ARG A 130 -14.78 2.61 10.83
N ARG A 131 -14.01 1.64 10.34
CA ARG A 131 -12.57 1.52 10.67
C ARG A 131 -11.73 2.64 10.04
N SER A 132 -12.10 3.10 8.85
CA SER A 132 -11.42 4.21 8.18
C SER A 132 -11.71 5.54 8.87
N LEU A 133 -12.98 5.80 9.22
CA LEU A 133 -13.38 6.98 9.98
C LEU A 133 -12.66 7.05 11.34
N ARG A 134 -12.67 5.95 12.10
CA ARG A 134 -11.94 5.86 13.39
C ARG A 134 -10.43 6.08 13.26
N ALA A 135 -9.82 5.61 12.17
CA ALA A 135 -8.40 5.86 11.92
C ALA A 135 -8.13 7.34 11.66
N GLY A 136 -9.07 8.05 11.03
CA GLY A 136 -9.02 9.49 10.86
C GLY A 136 -9.19 10.26 12.16
N ASP A 137 -10.16 9.87 13.00
CA ASP A 137 -10.34 10.46 14.33
C ASP A 137 -9.10 10.22 15.23
N ALA A 138 -8.38 9.13 15.00
CA ALA A 138 -7.09 8.87 15.66
C ALA A 138 -5.98 9.76 15.13
N LEU A 139 -5.94 10.05 13.82
CA LEU A 139 -5.00 10.99 13.22
C LEU A 139 -5.21 12.43 13.74
N GLU A 140 -6.46 12.87 13.91
CA GLU A 140 -6.76 14.18 14.50
C GLU A 140 -6.14 14.36 15.89
N ARG A 141 -6.14 13.29 16.70
CA ARG A 141 -5.68 13.30 18.10
C ARG A 141 -4.25 12.81 18.30
N ALA A 142 -3.57 12.42 17.23
CA ALA A 142 -2.27 11.77 17.34
C ALA A 142 -1.19 12.77 17.78
N VAL A 143 -0.44 12.36 18.80
CA VAL A 143 0.86 12.96 19.17
C VAL A 143 1.90 12.65 18.09
N GLU A 144 1.87 11.41 17.58
CA GLU A 144 2.69 10.91 16.45
C GLU A 144 1.83 10.82 15.17
N PRO A 145 1.64 11.92 14.43
CA PRO A 145 0.67 11.98 13.35
C PRO A 145 1.07 11.16 12.10
N LEU A 146 2.36 10.92 11.87
CA LEU A 146 2.82 10.20 10.68
C LEU A 146 2.36 8.73 10.69
N ASP A 147 2.51 8.07 11.83
CA ASP A 147 2.02 6.71 12.04
C ASP A 147 0.50 6.59 11.92
N ALA A 148 -0.21 7.57 12.48
CA ALA A 148 -1.66 7.64 12.37
C ALA A 148 -2.10 7.85 10.91
N ALA A 149 -1.40 8.70 10.16
CA ALA A 149 -1.64 8.92 8.74
C ALA A 149 -1.36 7.66 7.92
N HIS A 150 -0.28 6.92 8.21
CA HIS A 150 0.01 5.65 7.56
C HIS A 150 -1.08 4.60 7.84
N ARG A 151 -1.57 4.52 9.09
CA ARG A 151 -2.71 3.67 9.43
C ARG A 151 -3.97 4.06 8.67
N LEU A 152 -4.31 5.35 8.61
CA LEU A 152 -5.44 5.86 7.84
C LEU A 152 -5.31 5.50 6.35
N ARG A 153 -4.15 5.75 5.72
CA ARG A 153 -3.88 5.41 4.32
C ARG A 153 -4.19 3.95 4.03
N ARG A 154 -3.71 3.02 4.88
CA ARG A 154 -3.94 1.58 4.71
C ARG A 154 -5.42 1.22 4.79
N ARG A 155 -6.19 1.88 5.67
CA ARG A 155 -7.64 1.67 5.81
C ARG A 155 -8.41 2.20 4.61
N LEU A 156 -8.14 3.44 4.19
CA LEU A 156 -8.76 4.03 3.00
C LEU A 156 -8.46 3.20 1.76
N ARG A 157 -7.20 2.76 1.58
CA ARG A 157 -6.83 1.89 0.44
C ARG A 157 -7.62 0.59 0.42
N ARG A 158 -7.82 -0.04 1.57
CA ARG A 158 -8.62 -1.26 1.67
C ARG A 158 -10.09 -1.00 1.33
N LEU A 159 -10.66 0.09 1.84
CA LEU A 159 -12.03 0.51 1.53
C LEU A 159 -12.20 0.79 0.03
N ARG A 160 -11.28 1.53 -0.61
CA ARG A 160 -11.32 1.76 -2.06
C ARG A 160 -11.26 0.46 -2.84
N HIS A 161 -10.39 -0.49 -2.47
CA HIS A 161 -10.34 -1.78 -3.16
C HIS A 161 -11.66 -2.55 -3.02
N ALA A 162 -12.33 -2.47 -1.87
CA ALA A 162 -13.65 -3.06 -1.69
C ALA A 162 -14.70 -2.40 -2.60
N LEU A 163 -14.70 -1.06 -2.69
CA LEU A 163 -15.57 -0.33 -3.62
C LEU A 163 -15.27 -0.66 -5.09
N GLU A 164 -13.99 -0.87 -5.44
CA GLU A 164 -13.59 -1.30 -6.80
C GLU A 164 -14.21 -2.66 -7.16
N TRP A 165 -14.24 -3.63 -6.25
CA TRP A 165 -14.91 -4.92 -6.49
C TRP A 165 -16.40 -4.76 -6.78
N LEU A 166 -17.02 -3.80 -6.10
CA LEU A 166 -18.43 -3.47 -6.24
C LEU A 166 -18.71 -2.48 -7.39
N GLU A 167 -17.67 -2.08 -8.14
CA GLU A 167 -17.74 -1.10 -9.23
C GLU A 167 -18.31 0.26 -8.79
N LEU A 168 -18.15 0.59 -7.50
CA LEU A 168 -18.61 1.84 -6.93
C LEU A 168 -17.56 2.94 -7.10
N PRO A 169 -17.96 4.16 -7.49
CA PRO A 169 -17.06 5.29 -7.57
C PRO A 169 -16.54 5.63 -6.17
N ALA A 170 -15.30 6.14 -6.13
CA ALA A 170 -14.63 6.49 -4.87
C ALA A 170 -13.67 7.68 -5.06
N PRO A 171 -14.09 8.79 -5.70
CA PRO A 171 -13.19 9.90 -6.05
C PRO A 171 -12.54 10.54 -4.82
N VAL A 172 -13.32 10.78 -3.77
CA VAL A 172 -12.85 11.35 -2.50
C VAL A 172 -11.77 10.45 -1.87
N LEU A 173 -12.02 9.13 -1.84
CA LEU A 173 -11.05 8.16 -1.34
C LEU A 173 -9.78 8.09 -2.19
N ARG A 174 -9.89 8.24 -3.51
CA ARG A 174 -8.74 8.28 -4.42
C ARG A 174 -7.89 9.52 -4.15
N ALA A 175 -8.49 10.70 -4.07
CA ALA A 175 -7.79 11.95 -3.76
C ALA A 175 -7.06 11.88 -2.42
N ALA A 176 -7.76 11.48 -1.34
CA ALA A 176 -7.17 11.34 -0.01
C ALA A 176 -6.02 10.31 0.02
N GLN A 177 -6.13 9.22 -0.75
CA GLN A 177 -5.06 8.22 -0.86
C GLN A 177 -3.86 8.68 -1.66
N THR A 178 -4.05 9.48 -2.71
CA THR A 178 -2.95 10.06 -3.48
C THR A 178 -2.12 10.97 -2.57
N GLU A 179 -2.78 11.81 -1.79
CA GLU A 179 -2.10 12.74 -0.91
C GLU A 179 -1.37 12.04 0.25
N LEU A 180 -2.03 11.13 0.96
CA LEU A 180 -1.37 10.25 1.95
C LEU A 180 -0.31 9.36 1.28
N GLY A 181 -0.48 9.10 -0.01
CA GLY A 181 0.47 8.53 -0.96
C GLY A 181 1.82 9.21 -0.87
N GLU A 182 1.80 10.45 -1.33
CA GLU A 182 2.92 11.36 -1.38
C GLU A 182 3.57 11.61 -0.02
N LEU A 183 2.78 11.74 1.05
CA LEU A 183 3.28 11.92 2.41
C LEU A 183 4.16 10.75 2.87
N HIS A 184 3.71 9.53 2.65
CA HIS A 184 4.47 8.34 3.04
C HIS A 184 5.70 8.13 2.15
N ASP A 185 5.60 8.42 0.85
CA ASP A 185 6.73 8.26 -0.08
C ASP A 185 7.86 9.25 0.29
N ARG A 186 7.50 10.49 0.68
CA ARG A 186 8.42 11.46 1.29
C ARG A 186 9.01 10.98 2.61
N ALA A 187 8.19 10.45 3.51
CA ALA A 187 8.67 9.91 4.78
C ALA A 187 9.63 8.72 4.58
N ALA A 188 9.35 7.84 3.62
CA ALA A 188 10.20 6.72 3.26
C ALA A 188 11.54 7.21 2.70
N LEU A 189 11.52 8.23 1.84
CA LEU A 189 12.73 8.87 1.33
C LEU A 189 13.55 9.52 2.44
N LEU A 190 12.92 10.28 3.35
CA LEU A 190 13.60 10.89 4.49
C LEU A 190 14.29 9.84 5.36
N GLY A 191 13.56 8.80 5.77
CA GLY A 191 14.13 7.70 6.56
C GLY A 191 15.21 6.91 5.80
N ALA A 192 15.13 6.84 4.47
CA ALA A 192 16.18 6.23 3.65
C ALA A 192 17.45 7.09 3.66
N LEU A 193 17.33 8.40 3.46
CA LEU A 193 18.45 9.36 3.50
C LEU A 193 19.14 9.37 4.87
N GLU A 194 18.40 9.16 5.96
CA GLU A 194 18.98 9.05 7.31
C GLU A 194 19.87 7.82 7.51
N ARG A 195 19.60 6.74 6.78
CA ARG A 195 20.37 5.48 6.85
C ARG A 195 21.49 5.41 5.81
N SER A 196 21.50 6.31 4.83
CA SER A 196 22.46 6.32 3.74
C SER A 196 23.86 6.69 4.27
N PRO A 197 24.92 5.97 3.86
CA PRO A 197 26.30 6.33 4.21
C PRO A 197 26.81 7.55 3.40
N PHE A 198 26.10 7.94 2.34
CA PHE A 198 26.45 9.12 1.56
C PHE A 198 26.17 10.36 2.39
N GLU A 199 27.29 10.99 2.72
CA GLU A 199 27.46 12.09 3.65
C GLU A 199 26.36 13.14 3.45
N ARG A 200 25.42 13.24 4.39
CA ARG A 200 24.62 14.45 4.59
C ARG A 200 23.96 14.96 3.30
N ALA A 201 22.78 14.42 2.94
CA ALA A 201 21.70 15.36 2.63
C ALA A 201 21.77 16.39 3.75
N THR A 202 22.24 17.61 3.43
CA THR A 202 22.79 18.54 4.43
C THR A 202 21.83 18.56 5.61
N ARG A 203 22.29 18.67 6.86
CA ARG A 203 21.36 18.71 7.99
C ARG A 203 20.17 19.64 7.70
N ALA A 204 20.47 20.81 7.11
CA ALA A 204 19.51 21.73 6.51
C ALA A 204 18.55 21.11 5.46
N GLY A 205 19.04 20.35 4.48
CA GLY A 205 18.20 19.64 3.50
C GLY A 205 17.36 18.50 4.07
N ARG A 206 17.77 17.87 5.18
CA ARG A 206 16.92 16.91 5.92
C ARG A 206 15.87 17.63 6.75
N ASP A 207 16.28 18.65 7.49
CA ASP A 207 15.39 19.49 8.31
C ASP A 207 14.33 20.15 7.42
N ALA A 208 14.69 20.67 6.25
CA ALA A 208 13.75 21.24 5.28
C ALA A 208 12.70 20.21 4.81
N ARG A 209 13.11 18.95 4.58
CA ARG A 209 12.19 17.87 4.18
C ARG A 209 11.30 17.41 5.33
N ALA A 210 11.84 17.32 6.53
CA ALA A 210 11.07 17.03 7.73
C ALA A 210 10.00 18.11 7.94
N ASN A 211 10.38 19.39 7.84
CA ASN A 211 9.46 20.52 7.94
C ASN A 211 8.39 20.50 6.84
N GLU A 212 8.75 20.19 5.58
CA GLU A 212 7.76 20.04 4.49
C GLU A 212 6.78 18.89 4.77
N LEU A 213 7.29 17.74 5.22
CA LEU A 213 6.48 16.58 5.57
C LEU A 213 5.50 16.90 6.70
N GLU A 214 5.97 17.56 7.76
CA GLU A 214 5.16 18.04 8.87
C GLU A 214 4.09 19.04 8.42
N GLY A 215 4.47 20.02 7.61
CA GLY A 215 3.54 21.02 7.08
C GLY A 215 2.44 20.40 6.20
N ARG A 216 2.80 19.48 5.31
CA ARG A 216 1.83 18.73 4.50
C ARG A 216 0.92 17.87 5.35
N LEU A 217 1.46 17.19 6.37
CA LEU A 217 0.68 16.37 7.28
C LEU A 217 -0.29 17.20 8.12
N ALA A 218 0.13 18.37 8.59
CA ALA A 218 -0.73 19.34 9.27
C ALA A 218 -1.85 19.82 8.34
N SER A 219 -1.53 20.15 7.08
CA SER A 219 -2.53 20.53 6.07
C SER A 219 -3.55 19.42 5.81
N PHE A 220 -3.12 18.16 5.68
CA PHE A 220 -4.02 17.03 5.54
C PHE A 220 -4.93 16.88 6.76
N ARG A 221 -4.39 17.00 7.99
CA ARG A 221 -5.16 16.92 9.24
C ARG A 221 -6.26 17.97 9.30
N LEU A 222 -5.97 19.21 8.89
CA LEU A 222 -6.95 20.30 8.87
C LEU A 222 -8.09 20.05 7.88
N ARG A 223 -7.83 19.38 6.75
CA ARG A 223 -8.85 19.05 5.75
C ARG A 223 -9.61 17.75 6.04
N TRP A 224 -9.06 16.88 6.89
CA TRP A 224 -9.68 15.59 7.18
C TRP A 224 -11.14 15.69 7.67
N PRO A 225 -11.56 16.64 8.52
CA PRO A 225 -12.97 16.78 8.92
C PRO A 225 -13.94 16.97 7.75
N ALA A 226 -13.55 17.74 6.72
CA ALA A 226 -14.35 17.93 5.51
C ALA A 226 -14.44 16.63 4.69
N LEU A 227 -13.30 16.00 4.43
CA LEU A 227 -13.21 14.70 3.74
C LEU A 227 -14.02 13.61 4.48
N ARG A 228 -13.97 13.60 5.82
CA ARG A 228 -14.76 12.69 6.67
C ARG A 228 -16.26 12.90 6.47
N GLY A 229 -16.70 14.14 6.29
CA GLY A 229 -18.10 14.47 6.00
C GLY A 229 -18.56 13.90 4.66
N GLU A 230 -17.73 14.02 3.62
CA GLU A 230 -17.99 13.43 2.30
C GLU A 230 -18.02 11.90 2.36
N LEU A 231 -17.05 11.27 3.04
CA LEU A 231 -16.99 9.82 3.21
C LEU A 231 -18.13 9.20 4.00
N ARG A 232 -18.95 10.00 4.69
CA ARG A 232 -20.17 9.53 5.38
C ARG A 232 -21.42 9.65 4.50
N ARG A 233 -21.36 10.47 3.45
CA ARG A 233 -22.46 10.66 2.50
C ARG A 233 -22.42 9.63 1.37
N ASP A 234 -21.22 9.14 1.05
CA ASP A 234 -20.94 7.99 0.19
C ASP A 234 -21.15 6.64 0.92
#